data_AF-A0A258DN07-F1
#
_entry.id   AF-A0A258DN07-F1
#
_cell.length_a   1.000
_cell.length_b   1.000
_cell.length_c   1.000
_cell.angle_alpha   90.00
_cell.angle_beta   90.00
_cell.angle_gamma   90.00
#
_symmetry.space_group_name_H-M   'P 1'
#
loop_
_entity.id
_entity.type
_entity.pdbx_description
1 polymer ?
#
loop_
_entity_poly.entity_id
_entity_poly.type
_entity_poly.pdbx_seq_one_letter_code
_entity_poly.pdbx_strand_id
1 'polypeptide(L)' 'MTPPGGPAPAARIRTAAHRHLARIERQIEHRAERRTITAKAKARASRPHQAGWTPADERLFREHVERLTFERRDEIEALS' A
#
# COMPACT_ATOMS: atom_id res chain seq x y z
N MET A 1 -10.40 -43.51 13.04
CA MET A 1 -9.82 -42.97 11.79
C MET A 1 -10.42 -41.59 11.58
N THR A 2 -9.81 -40.55 12.15
CA THR A 2 -10.31 -39.17 12.10
C THR A 2 -10.00 -38.58 10.73
N PRO A 3 -10.95 -37.91 10.04
CA PRO A 3 -10.62 -37.25 8.79
C PRO A 3 -9.62 -36.11 9.06
N PRO A 4 -8.69 -35.80 8.14
CA PRO A 4 -7.76 -34.70 8.31
C PRO A 4 -8.56 -33.39 8.35
N GLY A 5 -8.69 -32.84 9.56
CA GLY A 5 -9.39 -31.60 9.83
C GLY A 5 -8.73 -30.44 9.11
N GLY A 6 -9.27 -30.05 7.96
CA GLY A 6 -8.95 -28.78 7.34
C GLY A 6 -9.21 -27.62 8.31
N PRO A 7 -8.54 -26.46 8.12
CA PRO A 7 -8.69 -25.33 9.03
C PRO A 7 -10.18 -24.97 9.17
N ALA A 8 -10.62 -24.82 10.41
CA ALA A 8 -11.98 -24.42 10.74
C ALA A 8 -12.41 -23.21 9.88
N PRO A 9 -13.67 -23.12 9.43
CA PRO A 9 -14.13 -22.04 8.54
C PRO A 9 -13.72 -20.63 8.99
N ALA A 10 -13.75 -20.35 10.29
CA ALA A 10 -13.29 -19.09 10.88
C ALA A 10 -11.79 -18.79 10.63
N ALA A 11 -10.93 -19.81 10.66
CA ALA A 11 -9.50 -19.65 10.39
C ALA A 11 -9.24 -19.34 8.90
N ARG A 12 -10.04 -19.92 8.00
CA ARG A 12 -9.98 -19.61 6.56
C ARG A 12 -10.40 -18.17 6.27
N ILE A 13 -11.47 -17.70 6.91
CA ILE A 13 -11.96 -16.32 6.79
C ILE A 13 -10.91 -15.32 7.26
N ARG A 14 -10.31 -15.53 8.44
CA ARG A 14 -9.21 -14.67 8.94
C ARG A 14 -8.03 -14.63 7.98
N THR A 15 -7.61 -15.78 7.48
CA THR A 15 -6.47 -15.87 6.54
C THR A 15 -6.78 -15.12 5.23
N ALA A 16 -8.01 -15.20 4.74
CA ALA A 16 -8.45 -14.48 3.56
C ALA A 16 -8.47 -12.96 3.80
N ALA A 17 -8.97 -12.50 4.94
CA ALA A 17 -8.98 -11.10 5.33
C ALA A 17 -7.55 -10.52 5.42
N HIS A 18 -6.62 -11.22 6.08
CA HIS A 18 -5.21 -10.78 6.14
C HIS A 18 -4.53 -10.70 4.76
N ARG A 19 -4.79 -11.68 3.88
CA ARG A 19 -4.26 -11.64 2.51
C ARG A 19 -4.83 -10.46 1.73
N HIS A 20 -6.09 -10.13 1.98
CA HIS A 20 -6.75 -9.01 1.33
C HIS A 20 -6.17 -7.67 1.83
N LEU A 21 -6.04 -7.51 3.14
CA LEU A 21 -5.41 -6.33 3.74
C LEU A 21 -3.99 -6.12 3.18
N ALA A 22 -3.17 -7.17 3.17
CA ALA A 22 -1.80 -7.10 2.62
C ALA A 22 -1.77 -6.80 1.10
N ARG A 23 -2.86 -7.05 0.37
CA ARG A 23 -2.98 -6.63 -1.04
C ARG A 23 -3.31 -5.15 -1.15
N ILE A 24 -4.19 -4.64 -0.29
CA ILE A 24 -4.57 -3.23 -0.25
C ILE A 24 -3.36 -2.38 0.12
N GLU A 25 -2.60 -2.75 1.15
CA GLU A 25 -1.38 -2.06 1.59
C GLU A 25 -0.36 -1.95 0.44
N ARG A 26 -0.06 -3.06 -0.23
CA ARG A 26 0.83 -3.07 -1.40
C ARG A 26 0.33 -2.21 -2.55
N GLN A 27 -0.98 -2.16 -2.78
CA GLN A 27 -1.56 -1.30 -3.81
C GLN A 27 -1.42 0.19 -3.47
N ILE A 28 -1.58 0.53 -2.19
CA ILE A 28 -1.39 1.89 -1.68
C ILE A 28 0.07 2.31 -1.89
N GLU A 29 1.02 1.51 -1.41
CA GLU A 29 2.46 1.78 -1.56
C GLU A 29 2.86 1.96 -3.02
N HIS A 30 2.46 1.01 -3.88
CA HIS A 30 2.81 1.08 -5.30
C HIS A 30 2.22 2.31 -6.00
N ARG A 31 0.99 2.71 -5.66
CA ARG A 31 0.39 3.95 -6.19
C ARG A 31 1.07 5.20 -5.66
N ALA A 32 1.42 5.23 -4.37
CA ALA A 32 2.13 6.34 -3.76
C ALA A 32 3.51 6.52 -4.39
N GLU A 33 4.25 5.43 -4.59
CA GLU A 33 5.54 5.41 -5.27
C GLU A 33 5.41 5.98 -6.69
N ARG A 34 4.47 5.47 -7.49
CA ARG A 34 4.24 5.96 -8.86
C ARG A 34 3.90 7.46 -8.93
N ARG A 35 3.06 7.95 -8.00
CA ARG A 35 2.72 9.37 -7.92
C ARG A 35 3.96 10.21 -7.58
N THR A 36 4.78 9.73 -6.65
CA THR A 36 6.05 10.39 -6.25
C THR A 36 7.05 10.43 -7.40
N ILE A 37 7.27 9.31 -8.10
CA ILE A 37 8.13 9.23 -9.29
C ILE A 37 7.65 10.20 -10.37
N THR A 38 6.34 10.29 -10.60
CA THR A 38 5.77 11.21 -11.59
C THR A 38 5.99 12.68 -11.20
N ALA A 39 5.77 13.03 -9.94
CA ALA A 39 6.01 14.38 -9.42
C ALA A 39 7.49 14.76 -9.52
N LYS A 40 8.38 13.84 -9.14
CA LYS A 40 9.83 13.97 -9.27
C LYS A 40 10.28 14.14 -10.72
N ALA A 41 9.74 13.34 -11.65
CA ALA A 41 10.05 13.47 -13.07
C ALA A 41 9.67 14.85 -13.62
N LYS A 42 8.51 15.38 -13.21
CA LYS A 42 8.10 16.75 -13.55
C LYS A 42 9.01 17.79 -12.93
N ALA A 43 9.44 17.62 -11.67
CA ALA A 43 10.37 18.54 -11.02
C ALA A 43 11.75 18.54 -11.69
N ARG A 44 12.26 17.36 -12.09
CA ARG A 44 13.54 17.22 -12.82
C ARG A 44 13.52 17.89 -14.20
N ALA A 45 12.38 17.96 -14.87
CA ALA A 45 12.28 18.72 -16.11
C ALA A 45 12.62 20.21 -15.94
N SER A 46 12.53 20.75 -14.70
CA SER A 46 12.84 22.14 -14.38
C SER A 46 14.19 22.36 -13.70
N ARG A 47 14.93 21.31 -13.28
CA ARG A 47 16.17 21.44 -12.50
C ARG A 47 17.21 20.34 -12.79
N PRO A 48 18.52 20.65 -12.81
CA PRO A 48 19.56 19.65 -13.03
C PRO A 48 19.64 18.60 -11.91
N HIS A 49 19.70 17.35 -12.36
CA HIS A 49 20.10 16.08 -11.73
C HIS A 49 20.41 16.04 -10.21
N GLN A 50 19.41 15.62 -9.41
CA GLN A 50 19.67 14.90 -8.14
C GLN A 50 19.37 13.42 -8.32
N ALA A 51 20.36 12.56 -8.06
CA ALA A 51 20.20 11.11 -8.06
C ALA A 51 19.53 10.64 -6.75
N GLY A 52 18.72 9.58 -6.83
CA GLY A 52 18.07 9.01 -5.64
C GLY A 52 16.85 9.78 -5.13
N TRP A 53 16.22 9.26 -4.06
CA TRP A 53 15.09 9.88 -3.36
C TRP A 53 15.61 10.99 -2.45
N THR A 54 15.00 12.16 -2.54
CA THR A 54 15.26 13.27 -1.64
C THR A 54 14.36 13.18 -0.39
N PRO A 55 14.70 13.86 0.72
CA PRO A 55 13.78 13.98 1.85
C PRO A 55 12.42 14.58 1.48
N ALA A 56 12.37 15.42 0.43
CA ALA A 56 11.11 15.94 -0.10
C ALA A 56 10.30 14.87 -0.85
N ASP A 57 10.96 14.00 -1.61
CA ASP A 57 10.31 12.84 -2.26
C ASP A 57 9.75 11.88 -1.20
N GLU A 58 10.50 11.59 -0.14
CA GLU A 58 10.07 10.72 0.96
C GLU A 58 8.85 11.30 1.70
N ARG A 59 8.84 12.61 1.95
CA ARG A 59 7.68 13.27 2.56
C ARG A 59 6.46 13.17 1.64
N LEU A 60 6.62 13.47 0.35
CA LEU A 60 5.54 13.39 -0.63
C LEU A 60 4.99 11.97 -0.79
N PHE A 61 5.87 10.97 -0.74
CA PHE A 61 5.49 9.56 -0.73
C PHE A 61 4.61 9.24 0.49
N ARG A 62 5.03 9.63 1.70
CA ARG A 62 4.24 9.44 2.92
C ARG A 62 2.88 10.15 2.86
N GLU A 63 2.85 11.40 2.40
CA GLU A 63 1.59 12.14 2.16
C GLU A 63 0.66 11.39 1.17
N HIS A 64 1.22 10.76 0.14
CA HIS A 64 0.45 9.94 -0.79
C HIS A 64 -0.06 8.64 -0.19
N VAL A 65 0.75 7.97 0.63
CA VAL A 65 0.34 6.78 1.39
C VAL A 65 -0.82 7.15 2.32
N GLU A 66 -0.65 8.17 3.16
CA GLU A 66 -1.67 8.62 4.12
C GLU A 66 -2.99 8.95 3.43
N ARG A 67 -2.95 9.71 2.33
CA ARG A 67 -4.15 10.04 1.56
C ARG A 67 -4.83 8.79 0.98
N LEU A 68 -4.07 7.88 0.38
CA LEU A 68 -4.62 6.67 -0.23
C LEU A 68 -5.17 5.69 0.82
N THR A 69 -4.53 5.61 1.99
CA THR A 69 -5.03 4.85 3.14
C THR A 69 -6.33 5.46 3.64
N PHE A 70 -6.42 6.79 3.74
CA PHE A 70 -7.64 7.48 4.12
C PHE A 70 -8.79 7.20 3.12
N GLU A 71 -8.52 7.28 1.81
CA GLU A 71 -9.50 6.96 0.75
C GLU A 71 -10.03 5.52 0.83
N ARG A 72 -9.24 4.57 1.38
CA ARG A 72 -9.63 3.15 1.51
C ARG A 72 -9.91 2.73 2.94
N ARG A 73 -10.08 3.68 3.86
CA ARG A 73 -10.22 3.41 5.29
C ARG A 73 -11.38 2.47 5.59
N ASP A 74 -12.54 2.69 4.99
CA ASP A 74 -13.73 1.86 5.23
C ASP A 74 -13.52 0.40 4.80
N GLU A 75 -12.77 0.18 3.70
CA GLU A 75 -12.41 -1.16 3.23
C GLU A 75 -11.38 -1.84 4.15
N ILE A 76 -10.40 -1.07 4.65
CA ILE A 76 -9.41 -1.56 5.60
C ILE A 76 -10.06 -1.90 6.95
N GLU A 77 -10.97 -1.06 7.43
CA GLU A 77 -11.72 -1.26 8.67
C GLU A 77 -12.63 -2.49 8.58
N ALA A 78 -13.24 -2.75 7.42
CA ALA A 78 -14.04 -3.96 7.19
C ALA A 78 -13.21 -5.27 7.14
N LEU A 79 -11.88 -5.19 6.96
CA LEU A 79 -10.99 -6.34 6.82
C LEU A 79 -10.07 -6.58 8.02
N SER A 80 -10.04 -5.66 8.97
CA SER A 80 -9.25 -5.73 10.21
C SER A 80 -10.00 -6.47 11.32
#